data_AF-M2Q0E2-F1
#
_entry.id   AF-M2Q0E2-F1
#
_cell.length_a   1.000
_cell.length_b   1.000
_cell.length_c   1.000
_cell.angle_alpha   90.00
_cell.angle_beta   90.00
_cell.angle_gamma   90.00
#
_symmetry.space_group_name_H-M   'P 1'
#
loop_
_entity.id
_entity.type
_entity.pdbx_description
1 polymer ?
#
loop_
_entity_poly.entity_id
_entity_poly.type
_entity_poly.pdbx_seq_one_letter_code
_entity_poly.pdbx_strand_id
1 'polypeptide(L)'
;MKAFIVILIALCVSADVSVSGNWVKGLYEAKQQLSLLDTKYEEILDVERQIHDKIDHAQLDYENALPSAKSEIAEKMSEMKSQIVSLHARKTRIIGVMKKILNKFPAEYKERLIREVHLEQRFNPVDDLLTSTLKMSSKKAVKKAVKKALKAALL
;
A
#
# COMPACT_ATOMS: atom_id res chain seq x y z
N MET A 1 -21.49 51.55 -25.02
CA MET A 1 -21.86 50.88 -23.74
C MET A 1 -22.57 49.53 -23.93
N LYS A 2 -23.63 49.43 -24.73
CA LYS A 2 -24.39 48.17 -24.90
C LYS A 2 -23.56 46.99 -25.46
N ALA A 3 -22.65 47.25 -26.41
CA ALA A 3 -21.77 46.21 -26.96
C ALA A 3 -20.74 45.65 -25.96
N PHE A 4 -20.31 46.48 -25.00
CA PHE A 4 -19.32 46.08 -23.99
C PHE A 4 -19.93 45.12 -22.97
N ILE A 5 -21.21 45.33 -22.63
CA ILE A 5 -21.98 44.48 -21.71
C ILE A 5 -22.24 43.11 -22.36
N VAL A 6 -22.51 43.05 -23.67
CA VAL A 6 -22.72 41.79 -24.40
C VAL A 6 -21.44 40.95 -24.44
N ILE A 7 -20.27 41.57 -24.63
CA ILE A 7 -18.97 40.87 -24.60
C ILE A 7 -18.65 40.37 -23.19
N LEU A 8 -18.97 41.15 -22.14
CA LEU A 8 -18.76 40.76 -20.75
C LEU A 8 -19.66 39.58 -20.34
N ILE A 9 -20.92 39.56 -20.79
CA ILE A 9 -21.84 38.42 -20.55
C ILE A 9 -21.39 37.19 -21.32
N ALA A 10 -20.91 37.33 -22.56
CA ALA A 10 -20.38 36.21 -23.35
C ALA A 10 -19.12 35.58 -22.72
N LEU A 11 -18.26 36.39 -22.08
CA LEU A 11 -17.09 35.90 -21.34
C LEU A 11 -17.48 35.19 -20.03
N CYS A 12 -18.53 35.64 -19.33
CA CYS A 12 -19.03 34.97 -18.13
C CYS A 12 -19.75 33.64 -18.44
N VAL A 13 -20.46 33.54 -19.56
CA VAL A 13 -21.13 32.29 -19.99
C VAL A 13 -20.14 31.27 -20.56
N SER A 14 -19.00 31.73 -21.09
CA SER A 14 -17.89 30.85 -21.50
C SER A 14 -17.08 30.31 -20.30
N ALA A 15 -17.32 30.86 -19.10
CA ALA A 15 -16.78 30.39 -17.83
C ALA A 15 -17.78 29.51 -17.07
N ASP A 16 -18.80 28.96 -17.75
CA ASP A 16 -19.43 27.71 -17.32
C ASP A 16 -18.40 26.58 -17.50
N VAL A 17 -17.47 26.62 -16.57
CA VAL A 17 -16.54 25.58 -16.21
C VAL A 17 -17.42 24.40 -15.82
N SER A 18 -17.84 23.65 -16.83
CA SER A 18 -18.31 22.27 -16.74
C SER A 18 -17.13 21.39 -16.29
N VAL A 19 -16.47 21.77 -15.18
CA VAL A 19 -15.62 20.88 -14.38
C VAL A 19 -16.56 19.85 -13.82
N SER A 20 -16.73 18.83 -14.65
CA SER A 20 -17.46 17.59 -14.48
C SER A 20 -17.81 17.26 -13.03
N GLY A 21 -19.09 17.36 -12.67
CA GLY A 21 -19.60 16.81 -11.40
C GLY A 21 -19.21 15.33 -11.20
N ASN A 22 -18.99 14.60 -12.30
CA ASN A 22 -18.45 13.24 -12.28
C ASN A 22 -17.03 13.14 -11.72
N TRP A 23 -16.15 14.12 -11.98
CA TRP A 23 -14.78 14.13 -11.46
C TRP A 23 -14.75 14.41 -9.96
N VAL A 24 -15.53 15.40 -9.51
CA VAL A 24 -15.66 15.72 -8.08
C VAL A 24 -16.22 14.53 -7.32
N LYS A 25 -17.27 13.87 -7.85
CA LYS A 25 -17.83 12.65 -7.28
C LYS A 25 -16.79 11.52 -7.20
N GLY A 26 -16.02 11.29 -8.26
CA GLY A 26 -14.97 10.27 -8.28
C GLY A 26 -13.87 10.53 -7.24
N LEU A 27 -13.54 11.79 -6.97
CA LEU A 27 -12.55 12.16 -5.95
C LEU A 27 -13.07 11.92 -4.53
N TYR A 28 -14.34 12.23 -4.25
CA TYR A 28 -15.00 11.90 -2.99
C TYR A 28 -15.10 10.39 -2.75
N GLU A 29 -15.51 9.63 -3.77
CA GLU A 29 -15.58 8.17 -3.69
C GLU A 29 -14.20 7.55 -3.44
N ALA A 30 -13.17 8.04 -4.13
CA ALA A 30 -11.80 7.59 -3.89
C ALA A 30 -11.33 7.91 -2.46
N LYS A 31 -11.62 9.10 -1.95
CA LYS A 31 -11.29 9.49 -0.57
C LYS A 31 -11.95 8.56 0.45
N GLN A 32 -13.24 8.28 0.28
CA GLN A 32 -13.97 7.39 1.16
C GLN A 32 -13.44 5.95 1.10
N GLN A 33 -13.15 5.44 -0.10
CA GLN A 33 -12.58 4.10 -0.28
C GLN A 33 -11.18 3.99 0.34
N LEU A 34 -10.33 5.00 0.15
CA LEU A 34 -8.99 5.04 0.73
C LEU A 34 -9.04 5.07 2.26
N SER A 35 -9.90 5.90 2.83
CA SER A 35 -10.10 5.97 4.29
C SER A 35 -10.58 4.64 4.86
N LEU A 36 -11.56 3.98 4.22
CA LEU A 36 -12.03 2.66 4.65
C LEU A 36 -10.92 1.60 4.58
N LEU A 37 -10.12 1.62 3.50
CA LEU A 37 -9.01 0.70 3.34
C LEU A 37 -7.93 0.92 4.40
N ASP A 38 -7.70 2.17 4.79
CA ASP A 38 -6.72 2.53 5.82
C ASP A 38 -7.17 2.08 7.20
N THR A 39 -8.44 2.28 7.55
CA THR A 39 -9.01 1.70 8.79
C THR A 39 -8.82 0.19 8.84
N LYS A 40 -9.12 -0.53 7.74
CA LYS A 40 -8.90 -1.98 7.67
C LYS A 40 -7.44 -2.38 7.75
N TYR A 41 -6.54 -1.51 7.29
CA TYR A 41 -5.11 -1.73 7.40
C TYR A 41 -4.66 -1.62 8.86
N GLU A 42 -5.11 -0.58 9.58
CA GLU A 42 -4.85 -0.40 11.02
C GLU A 42 -5.40 -1.55 11.85
N GLU A 43 -6.64 -1.98 11.60
CA GLU A 43 -7.23 -3.14 12.27
C GLU A 43 -6.34 -4.39 12.13
N ILE A 44 -5.74 -4.60 10.96
CA ILE A 44 -4.83 -5.73 10.75
C ILE A 44 -3.52 -5.54 11.53
N LEU A 45 -2.98 -4.31 11.59
CA LEU A 45 -1.79 -4.02 12.40
C LEU A 45 -2.04 -4.28 13.88
N ASP A 46 -3.20 -3.90 14.41
CA ASP A 46 -3.54 -4.14 15.81
C ASP A 46 -3.66 -5.63 16.11
N VAL A 47 -4.29 -6.41 15.23
CA VAL A 47 -4.34 -7.87 15.37
C VAL A 47 -2.93 -8.48 15.29
N GLU A 48 -2.08 -8.00 14.39
CA GLU A 48 -0.69 -8.48 14.28
C GLU A 48 0.12 -8.19 15.56
N ARG A 49 -0.01 -6.99 16.15
CA ARG A 49 0.61 -6.65 17.44
C ARG A 49 0.15 -7.60 18.54
N GLN A 50 -1.16 -7.83 18.65
CA GLN A 50 -1.70 -8.77 19.64
C GLN A 50 -1.17 -10.20 19.48
N ILE A 51 -0.95 -10.65 18.24
CA ILE A 51 -0.37 -11.98 17.99
C ILE A 51 1.12 -11.99 18.35
N HIS A 52 1.86 -10.93 18.05
CA HIS A 52 3.26 -10.80 18.48
C HIS A 52 3.39 -10.85 20.00
N ASP A 53 2.57 -10.10 20.73
CA ASP A 53 2.57 -10.13 22.20
C ASP A 53 2.31 -11.56 22.73
N LYS A 54 1.36 -12.28 22.12
CA LYS A 54 1.08 -13.68 22.48
C LYS A 54 2.23 -14.62 22.16
N ILE A 55 2.95 -14.42 21.07
CA ILE A 55 4.15 -15.19 20.73
C ILE A 55 5.24 -14.94 21.75
N ASP A 56 5.46 -13.69 22.15
CA ASP A 56 6.49 -13.33 23.13
C ASP A 56 6.20 -13.98 24.49
N HIS A 57 4.94 -13.95 24.93
CA HIS A 57 4.51 -14.68 26.13
C HIS A 57 4.67 -16.20 25.98
N ALA A 58 4.23 -16.78 24.85
CA ALA A 58 4.38 -18.20 24.60
C ALA A 58 5.86 -18.64 24.55
N GLN A 59 6.76 -17.75 24.14
CA GLN A 59 8.19 -18.03 24.11
C GLN A 59 8.77 -18.09 25.54
N LEU A 60 8.37 -17.17 26.42
CA LEU A 60 8.71 -17.24 27.84
C LEU A 60 8.16 -18.52 28.49
N ASP A 61 6.93 -18.91 28.15
CA ASP A 61 6.35 -20.17 28.63
C ASP A 61 7.13 -21.38 28.11
N TYR A 62 7.53 -21.38 26.84
CA TYR A 62 8.32 -22.46 26.24
C TYR A 62 9.67 -22.66 26.94
N GLU A 63 10.34 -21.57 27.29
CA GLU A 63 11.64 -21.61 27.98
C GLU A 63 11.51 -22.23 29.38
N ASN A 64 10.43 -21.91 30.09
CA ASN A 64 10.19 -22.34 31.48
C ASN A 64 9.36 -23.62 31.62
N ALA A 65 8.76 -24.12 30.54
CA ALA A 65 7.89 -25.30 30.57
C ALA A 65 8.65 -26.63 30.75
N LEU A 66 7.93 -27.61 31.29
CA LEU A 66 8.37 -29.01 31.31
C LEU A 66 8.56 -29.54 29.87
N PRO A 67 9.51 -30.47 29.62
CA PRO A 67 9.76 -31.00 28.28
C PRO A 67 8.53 -31.58 27.56
N SER A 68 7.58 -32.15 28.31
CA SER A 68 6.33 -32.70 27.77
C SER A 68 5.39 -31.64 27.19
N ALA A 69 5.39 -30.42 27.74
CA ALA A 69 4.52 -29.33 27.29
C ALA A 69 5.16 -28.47 26.18
N LYS A 70 6.49 -28.53 26.02
CA LYS A 70 7.21 -27.74 25.01
C LYS A 70 6.73 -27.99 23.59
N SER A 71 6.38 -29.23 23.24
CA SER A 71 5.89 -29.56 21.90
C SER A 71 4.59 -28.82 21.57
N GLU A 72 3.63 -28.80 22.50
CA GLU A 72 2.33 -28.14 22.30
C GLU A 72 2.49 -26.62 22.20
N ILE A 73 3.36 -26.03 23.03
CA ILE A 73 3.64 -24.58 22.99
C ILE A 73 4.29 -24.21 21.64
N ALA A 74 5.28 -24.99 21.19
CA ALA A 74 5.94 -24.76 19.89
C ALA A 74 4.96 -24.87 18.71
N GLU A 75 4.01 -25.81 18.76
CA GLU A 75 2.97 -25.95 17.75
C GLU A 75 2.08 -24.70 17.69
N LYS A 76 1.56 -24.23 18.82
CA LYS A 76 0.76 -22.99 18.90
C LYS A 76 1.55 -21.76 18.43
N MET A 77 2.84 -21.66 18.77
CA MET A 77 3.70 -20.59 18.26
C MET A 77 3.86 -20.64 16.74
N SER A 78 3.97 -21.83 16.16
CA SER A 78 4.04 -22.03 14.71
C SER A 78 2.74 -21.61 14.02
N GLU A 79 1.59 -21.97 14.58
CA GLU A 79 0.27 -21.54 14.09
C GLU A 79 0.14 -20.01 14.11
N MET A 80 0.51 -19.36 15.21
CA MET A 80 0.48 -17.89 15.32
C MET A 80 1.41 -17.22 14.29
N LYS A 81 2.61 -17.77 14.06
CA LYS A 81 3.52 -17.29 13.00
C LYS A 81 2.90 -17.44 11.61
N SER A 82 2.19 -18.53 11.34
CA SER A 82 1.46 -18.73 10.08
C SER A 82 0.33 -17.69 9.90
N GLN A 83 -0.38 -17.35 10.98
CA GLN A 83 -1.39 -16.29 10.97
C GLN A 83 -0.79 -14.93 10.62
N ILE A 84 0.37 -14.59 11.17
CA ILE A 84 1.10 -13.35 10.83
C ILE A 84 1.40 -13.28 9.32
N VAL A 85 1.86 -14.38 8.71
CA VAL A 85 2.11 -14.44 7.26
C VAL A 85 0.84 -14.13 6.46
N SER A 86 -0.30 -14.68 6.87
CA SER A 86 -1.61 -14.39 6.25
C SER A 86 -2.01 -12.92 6.40
N LEU A 87 -1.82 -12.33 7.59
CA LEU A 87 -2.09 -10.91 7.84
C LEU A 87 -1.18 -10.01 6.99
N HIS A 88 0.10 -10.35 6.85
CA HIS A 88 1.05 -9.64 6.00
C HIS A 88 0.63 -9.65 4.53
N ALA A 89 0.17 -10.80 4.02
CA ALA A 89 -0.36 -10.91 2.66
C ALA A 89 -1.62 -10.04 2.47
N ARG A 90 -2.51 -9.96 3.47
CA ARG A 90 -3.69 -9.08 3.45
C ARG A 90 -3.30 -7.60 3.45
N LYS A 91 -2.36 -7.17 4.30
CA LYS A 91 -1.80 -5.79 4.30
C LYS A 91 -1.26 -5.41 2.93
N THR A 92 -0.44 -6.26 2.34
CA THR A 92 0.15 -6.04 1.01
C THR A 92 -0.93 -5.89 -0.06
N ARG A 93 -2.01 -6.69 0.02
CA ARG A 93 -3.15 -6.58 -0.90
C ARG A 93 -3.88 -5.25 -0.74
N ILE A 94 -4.12 -4.79 0.48
CA ILE A 94 -4.76 -3.50 0.77
C ILE A 94 -3.93 -2.35 0.18
N ILE A 95 -2.62 -2.31 0.45
CA ILE A 95 -1.72 -1.31 -0.13
C ILE A 95 -1.78 -1.37 -1.67
N GLY A 96 -1.77 -2.57 -2.25
CA GLY A 96 -1.90 -2.74 -3.69
C GLY A 96 -3.20 -2.17 -4.27
N VAL A 97 -4.32 -2.32 -3.56
CA VAL A 97 -5.62 -1.73 -3.96
C VAL A 97 -5.60 -0.21 -3.82
N MET A 98 -5.07 0.32 -2.71
CA MET A 98 -4.89 1.75 -2.52
C MET A 98 -4.03 2.38 -3.62
N LYS A 99 -2.90 1.76 -3.99
CA LYS A 99 -2.07 2.21 -5.13
C LYS A 99 -2.85 2.24 -6.44
N LYS A 100 -3.70 1.23 -6.69
CA LYS A 100 -4.55 1.19 -7.89
C LYS A 100 -5.59 2.30 -7.90
N ILE A 101 -6.17 2.66 -6.76
CA ILE A 101 -7.11 3.80 -6.64
C ILE A 101 -6.36 5.10 -6.92
N LEU A 102 -5.22 5.33 -6.24
CA LEU A 102 -4.42 6.53 -6.38
C LEU A 102 -3.88 6.74 -7.80
N ASN A 103 -3.47 5.67 -8.49
CA ASN A 103 -2.93 5.75 -9.85
C ASN A 103 -3.99 6.09 -10.93
N LYS A 104 -5.29 6.17 -10.58
CA LYS A 104 -6.32 6.68 -11.49
C LYS A 104 -6.31 8.20 -11.59
N PHE A 105 -5.62 8.88 -10.67
CA PHE A 105 -5.57 10.33 -10.59
C PHE A 105 -4.20 10.87 -11.05
N PRO A 106 -4.13 12.08 -11.63
CA PRO A 106 -2.87 12.76 -11.92
C PRO A 106 -2.03 12.96 -10.65
N ALA A 107 -0.71 13.09 -10.81
CA ALA A 107 0.25 13.13 -9.70
C ALA A 107 -0.09 14.19 -8.63
N GLU A 108 -0.50 15.39 -9.04
CA GLU A 108 -0.86 16.47 -8.12
C GLU A 108 -2.05 16.10 -7.21
N TYR A 109 -3.06 15.44 -7.77
CA TYR A 109 -4.24 14.99 -7.02
C TYR A 109 -3.96 13.76 -6.17
N LYS A 110 -3.08 12.87 -6.64
CA LYS A 110 -2.60 11.73 -5.86
C LYS A 110 -1.91 12.19 -4.57
N GLU A 111 -0.97 13.12 -4.67
CA GLU A 111 -0.28 13.68 -3.51
C GLU A 111 -1.23 14.41 -2.56
N ARG A 112 -2.22 15.13 -3.12
CA ARG A 112 -3.26 15.77 -2.31
C ARG A 112 -4.13 14.75 -1.57
N LEU A 113 -4.56 13.67 -2.23
CA LEU A 113 -5.36 12.61 -1.61
C LEU A 113 -4.58 11.86 -0.53
N ILE A 114 -3.29 11.59 -0.75
CA ILE A 114 -2.42 10.98 0.25
C ILE A 114 -2.37 11.86 1.51
N ARG A 115 -2.19 13.18 1.35
CA ARG A 115 -2.18 14.12 2.48
C ARG A 115 -3.52 14.24 3.19
N GLU A 116 -4.61 14.32 2.44
CA GLU A 116 -5.95 14.50 3.03
C GLU A 116 -6.47 13.27 3.78
N VAL A 117 -5.97 12.07 3.45
CA VAL A 117 -6.32 10.81 4.11
C VAL A 117 -5.20 10.35 5.07
N HIS A 118 -4.12 11.13 5.20
CA HIS A 118 -2.96 10.84 6.06
C HIS A 118 -2.28 9.50 5.76
N LEU A 119 -2.13 9.16 4.47
CA LEU A 119 -1.53 7.91 4.01
C LEU A 119 -0.01 8.01 3.80
N GLU A 120 0.65 9.06 4.28
CA GLU A 120 2.07 9.33 4.02
C GLU A 120 2.96 8.19 4.54
N GLN A 121 2.62 7.66 5.72
CA GLN A 121 3.36 6.54 6.30
C GLN A 121 3.21 5.22 5.50
N ARG A 122 2.21 5.13 4.63
CA ARG A 122 1.90 3.94 3.81
C ARG A 122 2.52 4.03 2.42
N PHE A 123 2.75 5.25 1.94
CA PHE A 123 3.33 5.57 0.64
C PHE A 123 4.59 6.41 0.83
N ASN A 124 5.64 5.79 1.37
CA ASN A 124 6.92 6.45 1.47
C ASN A 124 7.53 6.58 0.06
N PRO A 125 7.87 7.79 -0.43
CA PRO A 125 8.47 7.99 -1.75
C PRO A 125 9.79 7.20 -1.94
N VAL A 126 10.47 6.86 -0.85
CA VAL A 126 11.69 6.03 -0.87
C VAL A 126 11.41 4.60 -1.37
N ASP A 127 10.27 4.01 -1.00
CA ASP A 127 9.91 2.65 -1.44
C ASP A 127 9.59 2.60 -2.94
N ASP A 128 9.00 3.66 -3.47
CA ASP A 128 8.73 3.81 -4.91
C ASP A 128 10.04 4.07 -5.70
N LEU A 129 11.04 4.73 -5.12
CA LEU A 129 12.40 4.86 -5.67
C LEU A 129 13.15 3.52 -5.69
N LEU A 130 13.08 2.75 -4.61
CA LEU A 130 13.70 1.42 -4.54
C LEU A 130 13.06 0.45 -5.55
N THR A 131 11.72 0.44 -5.65
CA THR A 131 11.03 -0.42 -6.62
C THR A 131 11.23 0.00 -8.08
N SER A 132 11.36 1.30 -8.37
CA SER A 132 11.68 1.77 -9.74
C SER A 132 13.12 1.42 -10.13
N THR A 133 14.09 1.58 -9.21
CA THR A 133 15.49 1.18 -9.43
C THR A 133 15.62 -0.33 -9.63
N LEU A 134 14.90 -1.14 -8.85
CA LEU A 134 14.89 -2.60 -9.03
C LEU A 134 14.23 -3.04 -10.35
N LYS A 135 13.20 -2.32 -10.83
CA LYS A 135 12.57 -2.57 -12.14
C LYS A 135 13.46 -2.16 -13.33
N MET A 136 14.35 -1.19 -13.14
CA MET A 136 15.36 -0.82 -14.15
C MET A 136 16.44 -1.89 -14.29
N SER A 137 16.67 -2.74 -13.27
CA SER A 137 17.46 -3.96 -13.44
C SER A 137 16.64 -4.97 -14.27
N SER A 138 16.87 -4.97 -15.59
CA SER A 138 16.09 -5.87 -16.45
C SER A 138 16.32 -7.32 -16.02
N LYS A 139 15.23 -8.05 -15.71
CA LYS A 139 15.27 -9.50 -15.40
C LYS A 139 16.06 -10.29 -16.45
N LYS A 140 16.10 -9.81 -17.70
CA LYS A 140 16.92 -10.38 -18.79
C LYS A 140 18.42 -10.19 -18.57
N ALA A 141 18.88 -9.01 -18.14
CA ALA A 141 20.29 -8.76 -17.87
C ALA A 141 20.81 -9.60 -16.70
N VAL A 142 20.03 -9.69 -15.62
CA VAL A 142 20.37 -10.52 -14.45
C VAL A 142 20.42 -11.99 -14.85
N LYS A 143 19.43 -12.50 -15.59
CA LYS A 143 19.41 -13.90 -16.05
C LYS A 143 20.57 -14.24 -17.01
N LYS A 144 21.00 -13.29 -17.85
CA LYS A 144 22.14 -13.44 -18.76
C LYS A 144 23.48 -13.41 -18.00
N ALA A 145 23.62 -12.54 -17.00
CA ALA A 145 24.78 -12.48 -16.12
C ALA A 145 24.92 -13.77 -15.30
N VAL A 146 23.84 -14.24 -14.67
CA VAL A 146 23.81 -15.50 -13.92
C VAL A 146 24.17 -16.68 -14.83
N LYS A 147 23.60 -16.78 -16.04
CA LYS A 147 23.93 -17.86 -16.99
C LYS A 147 25.40 -17.82 -17.45
N LYS A 148 26.00 -16.64 -17.57
CA LYS A 148 27.41 -16.47 -17.95
C LYS A 148 28.34 -16.88 -16.79
N ALA A 149 28.01 -16.48 -15.56
CA ALA A 149 28.75 -16.88 -14.37
C ALA A 149 28.68 -18.41 -14.14
N LEU A 150 27.49 -19.01 -14.30
CA LEU A 150 27.29 -20.46 -14.14
C LEU A 150 28.04 -21.28 -15.19
N LYS A 151 28.19 -20.76 -16.42
CA LYS A 151 29.04 -21.37 -17.46
C LYS A 151 30.53 -21.25 -17.17
N ALA A 152 30.96 -20.14 -16.56
CA ALA A 152 32.36 -19.93 -16.21
C ALA A 152 32.81 -20.76 -14.98
N ALA A 153 31.87 -21.17 -14.13
CA ALA A 153 32.12 -22.02 -12.98
C ALA A 153 32.04 -23.54 -13.28
N LEU A 154 31.58 -23.91 -14.48
CA LEU A 154 31.48 -25.31 -14.95
C LEU A 154 32.56 -25.66 -16.00
N LEU A 155 33.52 -24.77 -16.23
CA LEU A 155 34.78 -24.98 -16.96
C LEU A 155 35.92 -25.02 -15.95
#